data_AF-A0AAV1JBU1-F1
#
_entry.id   AF-A0AAV1JBU1-F1
#
_cell.length_a   1.000
_cell.length_b   1.000
_cell.length_c   1.000
_cell.angle_alpha   90.00
_cell.angle_beta   90.00
_cell.angle_gamma   90.00
#
_symmetry.space_group_name_H-M   'P 1'
#
loop_
_entity.id
_entity.type
_entity.pdbx_description
1 polymer ?
#
loop_
_entity_poly.entity_id
_entity_poly.type
_entity_poly.pdbx_seq_one_letter_code
_entity_poly.pdbx_strand_id
1 'polypeptide(L)'
;MSSATSTALFACSRCFSRHPFEELSPGEQLCKECRGSFPVVKCTYCRSEFQQTSKSNTSSICKKCEANVKAYGKPTACEYCNIIAAFIGNKCQRCANSERKYGPAVTCEQCKQRCAFDRHDDSKKVDGKLLCWLCTQSLKRALARTKQHLTSMDKHKHRSHKSKNSHREKRKSDSMKSNSNDLSLGDTPLEKKSKLNPLQGLFSGELDPNSSDHVVAMTQLKETIASLQKKVQQKDMELLSKDKLITELKAQHHNDTTDLRTEMKNKERLNETKFNLMNSKIQNLLKEVATLSKSAKKNNKNANLTAHANITTELTCRQIQSFVDGHNSRRLLLAKGEIPNQPAAAEMKFIVWDEELAAKAAKWASRHEFAHNPDRTIGSDRFETGENIFWSASTDLSYKFDPKSALDSWFNEHKDFSFGPLTASHFQSSKMIGHYTQMVWSNSIYLGCGVSKAQKNGMVNYYVVCNYGPGGNYLGQTPYIANGKASRKLMCPISDCSRLYGDKC
;
A
#
# COMPACT_ATOMS: atom_id res chain seq x y z
N MET A 1 3.82 -43.08 19.91
CA MET A 1 3.21 -42.35 18.77
C MET A 1 3.68 -40.92 18.82
N SER A 2 4.44 -40.49 17.82
CA SER A 2 5.12 -39.18 17.79
C SER A 2 4.13 -38.03 17.63
N SER A 3 4.20 -37.07 18.55
CA SER A 3 3.55 -35.76 18.44
C SER A 3 4.27 -34.93 17.38
N ALA A 4 3.64 -34.76 16.21
CA ALA A 4 4.10 -33.81 15.20
C ALA A 4 3.70 -32.40 15.65
N THR A 5 4.65 -31.66 16.21
CA THR A 5 4.54 -30.20 16.41
C THR A 5 4.26 -29.54 15.07
N SER A 6 3.03 -29.03 14.86
CA SER A 6 2.71 -28.27 13.67
C SER A 6 3.44 -26.93 13.73
N THR A 7 4.50 -26.81 12.95
CA THR A 7 5.27 -25.56 12.85
C THR A 7 4.40 -24.52 12.15
N ALA A 8 4.18 -23.36 12.76
CA ALA A 8 3.39 -22.29 12.16
C ALA A 8 4.00 -21.86 10.81
N LEU A 9 3.19 -21.86 9.75
CA LEU A 9 3.64 -21.52 8.40
C LEU A 9 3.20 -20.11 8.02
N PHE A 10 4.12 -19.37 7.40
CA PHE A 10 4.00 -17.97 7.01
C PHE A 10 4.02 -17.85 5.48
N ALA A 11 3.26 -16.91 4.93
CA ALA A 11 3.14 -16.75 3.48
C ALA A 11 4.33 -15.97 2.91
N CYS A 12 4.89 -16.47 1.80
CA CYS A 12 5.85 -15.72 1.02
C CYS A 12 5.21 -14.45 0.44
N SER A 13 5.82 -13.28 0.61
CA SER A 13 5.26 -12.01 0.11
C SER A 13 5.15 -11.92 -1.43
N ARG A 14 5.72 -12.89 -2.17
CA ARG A 14 5.72 -12.90 -3.64
C ARG A 14 4.87 -14.00 -4.25
N CYS A 15 5.09 -15.25 -3.87
CA CYS A 15 4.34 -16.40 -4.40
C CYS A 15 3.25 -16.89 -3.44
N PHE A 16 3.14 -16.32 -2.24
CA PHE A 16 2.13 -16.63 -1.22
C PHE A 16 2.10 -18.08 -0.74
N SER A 17 3.02 -18.92 -1.22
CA SER A 17 3.27 -20.26 -0.68
C SER A 17 3.65 -20.18 0.79
N ARG A 18 3.26 -21.19 1.57
CA ARG A 18 3.46 -21.26 3.01
C ARG A 18 4.79 -21.92 3.36
N HIS A 19 5.60 -21.27 4.18
CA HIS A 19 6.92 -21.72 4.62
C HIS A 19 7.09 -21.50 6.12
N PRO A 20 7.86 -22.32 6.85
CA PRO A 20 8.30 -21.99 8.20
C PRO A 20 8.97 -20.61 8.25
N PHE A 21 8.87 -19.89 9.36
CA PHE A 21 9.40 -18.53 9.48
C PHE A 21 10.90 -18.47 9.20
N GLU A 22 11.64 -19.49 9.65
CA GLU A 22 13.08 -19.65 9.48
C GLU A 22 13.48 -19.75 8.00
N GLU A 23 12.55 -20.19 7.15
CA GLU A 23 12.72 -20.34 5.71
C GLU A 23 12.29 -19.10 4.92
N LEU A 24 11.87 -18.01 5.58
CA LEU A 24 11.54 -16.72 4.97
C LEU A 24 12.65 -15.67 5.14
N SER A 25 12.83 -14.82 4.13
CA SER A 25 13.93 -13.84 4.13
C SER A 25 13.67 -12.77 5.19
N PRO A 26 14.68 -12.34 5.96
CA PRO A 26 14.54 -11.21 6.87
C PRO A 26 14.10 -9.95 6.10
N GLY A 27 13.05 -9.29 6.57
CA GLY A 27 12.50 -8.07 5.96
C GLY A 27 11.34 -8.34 4.99
N GLU A 28 11.61 -8.95 3.83
CA GLU A 28 10.59 -9.10 2.77
C GLU A 28 9.79 -10.41 2.82
N GLN A 29 10.09 -11.31 3.76
CA GLN A 29 9.38 -12.58 3.93
C GLN A 29 9.29 -13.40 2.63
N LEU A 30 10.40 -13.55 1.90
CA LEU A 30 10.46 -14.33 0.65
C LEU A 30 10.92 -15.77 0.91
N CYS A 31 10.24 -16.74 0.30
CA CYS A 31 10.66 -18.13 0.31
C CYS A 31 11.97 -18.34 -0.46
N LYS A 32 12.64 -19.47 -0.20
CA LYS A 32 13.95 -19.80 -0.78
C LYS A 32 13.99 -19.70 -2.32
N GLU A 33 12.93 -20.14 -2.99
CA GLU A 33 12.80 -20.06 -4.46
C GLU A 33 12.67 -18.62 -4.97
N CYS A 34 11.87 -17.80 -4.27
CA CYS A 34 11.71 -16.39 -4.59
C CYS A 34 12.99 -15.59 -4.33
N ARG A 35 13.81 -15.98 -3.34
CA ARG A 35 15.14 -15.38 -3.08
C ARG A 35 16.15 -15.66 -4.20
N GLY A 36 16.13 -16.86 -4.78
CA GLY A 36 17.04 -17.21 -5.89
C GLY A 36 16.66 -16.54 -7.22
N SER A 37 15.45 -16.00 -7.32
CA SER A 37 14.91 -15.43 -8.57
C SER A 37 15.33 -13.98 -8.81
N PHE A 38 15.92 -13.30 -7.80
CA PHE A 38 16.33 -11.90 -7.87
C PHE A 38 17.65 -11.67 -7.13
N PRO A 39 18.41 -10.61 -7.43
CA PRO A 39 19.62 -10.28 -6.67
C PRO A 39 19.29 -9.48 -5.38
N VAL A 40 20.10 -9.67 -4.34
CA VAL A 40 20.17 -8.76 -3.19
C VAL A 40 20.99 -7.54 -3.61
N VAL A 41 20.42 -6.35 -3.51
CA VAL A 41 21.09 -5.09 -3.85
C VAL A 41 21.13 -4.14 -2.64
N LYS A 42 22.08 -3.21 -2.66
CA LYS A 42 22.18 -2.15 -1.64
C LYS A 42 21.45 -0.90 -2.11
N CYS A 43 20.67 -0.32 -1.21
CA CYS A 43 20.03 0.96 -1.44
C CYS A 43 21.07 2.08 -1.61
N THR A 44 20.96 2.86 -2.69
CA THR A 44 21.83 4.01 -3.00
C THR A 44 21.85 5.04 -1.88
N TYR A 45 20.66 5.34 -1.31
CA TYR A 45 20.53 6.31 -0.24
C TYR A 45 20.81 5.69 1.14
N CYS A 46 19.94 4.81 1.65
CA CYS A 46 20.07 4.34 3.03
C CYS A 46 21.11 3.23 3.26
N ARG A 47 21.77 2.73 2.20
CA ARG A 47 22.76 1.62 2.23
C ARG A 47 22.23 0.30 2.83
N SER A 48 20.92 0.21 3.08
CA SER A 48 20.26 -1.04 3.52
C SER A 48 20.19 -2.02 2.35
N GLU A 49 20.36 -3.29 2.64
CA GLU A 49 20.15 -4.35 1.64
C GLU A 49 18.68 -4.68 1.52
N PHE A 50 18.25 -4.94 0.29
CA PHE A 50 16.91 -5.40 -0.03
C PHE A 50 16.97 -6.31 -1.26
N GLN A 51 15.95 -7.15 -1.41
CA GLN A 51 15.82 -8.04 -2.54
C GLN A 51 15.08 -7.29 -3.66
N GLN A 52 15.57 -7.34 -4.90
CA GLN A 52 14.77 -6.78 -6.00
C GLN A 52 13.51 -7.62 -6.23
N THR A 53 12.40 -6.96 -6.58
CA THR A 53 11.11 -7.63 -6.80
C THR A 53 10.73 -7.78 -8.27
N SER A 54 11.56 -7.25 -9.18
CA SER A 54 11.37 -7.35 -10.63
C SER A 54 12.72 -7.45 -11.35
N LYS A 55 12.78 -8.26 -12.41
CA LYS A 55 14.00 -8.46 -13.22
C LYS A 55 14.30 -7.26 -14.13
N SER A 56 13.29 -6.43 -14.42
CA SER A 56 13.39 -5.26 -15.31
C SER A 56 13.78 -3.97 -14.59
N ASN A 57 13.65 -3.89 -13.26
CA ASN A 57 13.89 -2.66 -12.52
C ASN A 57 15.31 -2.65 -11.98
N THR A 58 16.19 -1.88 -12.62
CA THR A 58 17.58 -1.66 -12.19
C THR A 58 17.68 -0.67 -11.01
N SER A 59 16.55 -0.20 -10.47
CA SER A 59 16.54 0.71 -9.33
C SER A 59 17.27 0.10 -8.14
N SER A 60 18.39 0.74 -7.80
CA SER A 60 19.16 0.51 -6.59
C SER A 60 18.58 1.29 -5.41
N ILE A 61 17.32 1.76 -5.47
CA ILE A 61 16.67 2.51 -4.40
C ILE A 61 15.61 1.62 -3.76
N CYS A 62 15.69 1.41 -2.44
CA CYS A 62 14.68 0.62 -1.74
C CYS A 62 13.33 1.37 -1.70
N LYS A 63 12.21 0.64 -1.63
CA LYS A 63 10.84 1.21 -1.61
C LYS A 63 10.67 2.34 -0.61
N LYS A 64 11.27 2.24 0.58
CA LYS A 64 11.21 3.28 1.61
C LYS A 64 11.92 4.57 1.19
N CYS A 65 13.10 4.45 0.59
CA CYS A 65 13.81 5.61 0.06
C CYS A 65 13.13 6.17 -1.19
N GLU A 66 12.52 5.33 -2.02
CA GLU A 66 11.75 5.76 -3.18
C GLU A 66 10.53 6.61 -2.75
N ALA A 67 9.78 6.16 -1.74
CA ALA A 67 8.68 6.91 -1.16
C ALA A 67 9.17 8.26 -0.57
N ASN A 68 10.30 8.25 0.14
CA ASN A 68 10.86 9.48 0.70
C ASN A 68 11.38 10.45 -0.38
N VAL A 69 11.94 9.95 -1.49
CA VAL A 69 12.31 10.80 -2.63
C VAL A 69 11.08 11.44 -3.26
N LYS A 70 9.98 10.69 -3.41
CA LYS A 70 8.71 11.22 -3.93
C LYS A 70 8.11 12.28 -3.00
N ALA A 71 8.23 12.11 -1.69
CA ALA A 71 7.64 13.01 -0.70
C ALA A 71 8.49 14.25 -0.39
N TYR A 72 9.82 14.11 -0.33
CA TYR A 72 10.74 15.14 0.19
C TYR A 72 11.85 15.54 -0.80
N GLY A 73 11.91 14.92 -1.98
CA GLY A 73 12.97 15.15 -2.95
C GLY A 73 14.28 14.42 -2.63
N LYS A 74 15.37 14.85 -3.29
CA LYS A 74 16.70 14.24 -3.12
C LYS A 74 17.22 14.55 -1.71
N PRO A 75 17.65 13.54 -0.93
CA PRO A 75 18.14 13.75 0.42
C PRO A 75 19.51 14.45 0.44
N THR A 76 19.84 15.07 1.57
CA THR A 76 21.17 15.61 1.85
C THR A 76 22.01 14.61 2.67
N ALA A 77 23.30 14.93 2.83
CA ALA A 77 24.20 14.15 3.68
C ALA A 77 23.82 14.29 5.16
N CYS A 78 23.74 13.16 5.85
CA CYS A 78 23.50 13.12 7.29
C CYS A 78 24.69 13.69 8.05
N GLU A 79 24.44 14.63 8.97
CA GLU A 79 25.43 15.23 9.88
C GLU A 79 26.27 14.18 10.62
N TYR A 80 25.65 13.08 11.05
CA TYR A 80 26.33 12.06 11.85
C TYR A 80 27.09 11.03 11.02
N CYS A 81 26.42 10.41 10.05
CA CYS A 81 26.97 9.25 9.34
C CYS A 81 27.41 9.55 7.89
N ASN A 82 27.28 10.80 7.45
CA ASN A 82 27.61 11.28 6.10
C ASN A 82 26.91 10.52 4.95
N ILE A 83 25.89 9.72 5.26
CA ILE A 83 25.07 9.03 4.26
C ILE A 83 24.09 10.04 3.68
N ILE A 84 23.99 10.10 2.35
CA ILE A 84 22.99 10.89 1.61
C ILE A 84 21.60 10.28 1.81
N ALA A 85 21.02 10.49 2.99
CA ALA A 85 19.74 9.91 3.43
C ALA A 85 19.02 10.79 4.47
N ALA A 86 19.42 12.06 4.61
CA ALA A 86 18.68 13.07 5.36
C ALA A 86 17.59 13.65 4.45
N PHE A 87 16.40 13.06 4.53
CA PHE A 87 15.23 13.52 3.76
C PHE A 87 14.49 14.68 4.41
N ILE A 88 14.63 14.82 5.74
CA ILE A 88 13.99 15.88 6.53
C ILE A 88 15.06 16.39 7.51
N GLY A 89 15.40 17.67 7.41
CA GLY A 89 16.46 18.28 8.22
C GLY A 89 17.87 17.83 7.79
N ASN A 90 18.80 17.78 8.76
CA ASN A 90 20.21 17.47 8.53
C ASN A 90 20.63 16.07 9.00
N LYS A 91 19.71 15.26 9.53
CA LYS A 91 19.98 13.91 10.08
C LYS A 91 19.20 12.85 9.32
N CYS A 92 19.82 11.71 9.03
CA CYS A 92 19.08 10.57 8.48
C CYS A 92 18.18 9.94 9.54
N GLN A 93 17.08 9.33 9.11
CA GLN A 93 16.07 8.74 10.00
C GLN A 93 16.67 7.72 11.00
N ARG A 94 17.70 6.97 10.59
CA ARG A 94 18.39 6.01 11.45
C ARG A 94 19.12 6.70 12.61
N CYS A 95 19.88 7.74 12.32
CA CYS A 95 20.62 8.48 13.32
C CYS A 95 19.67 9.29 14.22
N ALA A 96 18.65 9.94 13.66
CA ALA A 96 17.64 10.64 14.44
C ALA A 96 16.89 9.71 15.42
N ASN A 97 16.53 8.49 14.99
CA ASN A 97 15.90 7.52 15.87
C ASN A 97 16.85 6.95 16.93
N SER A 98 18.13 6.78 16.57
CA SER A 98 19.13 6.29 17.52
C SER A 98 19.44 7.35 18.58
N GLU A 99 19.51 8.62 18.19
CA GLU A 99 19.72 9.74 19.09
C GLU A 99 18.57 9.87 20.10
N ARG A 100 17.33 9.79 19.63
CA ARG A 100 16.14 9.83 20.52
C ARG A 100 16.11 8.67 21.52
N LYS A 101 16.66 7.51 21.16
CA LYS A 101 16.58 6.29 21.97
C LYS A 101 17.78 6.08 22.89
N TYR A 102 18.96 6.49 22.46
CA TYR A 102 20.25 6.15 23.08
C TYR A 102 21.07 7.38 23.47
N GLY A 103 20.55 8.58 23.23
CA GLY A 103 21.25 9.82 23.51
C GLY A 103 22.22 10.26 22.40
N PRO A 104 23.09 11.24 22.67
CA PRO A 104 23.89 11.90 21.64
C PRO A 104 24.85 10.94 20.92
N ALA A 105 25.11 11.22 19.64
CA ALA A 105 26.02 10.41 18.85
C ALA A 105 27.48 10.53 19.35
N VAL A 106 28.10 9.38 19.54
CA VAL A 106 29.50 9.22 19.96
C VAL A 106 30.38 8.74 18.82
N THR A 107 31.69 8.87 18.98
CA THR A 107 32.69 8.51 17.98
C THR A 107 32.72 6.99 17.78
N CYS A 108 32.51 6.55 16.54
CA CYS A 108 32.67 5.16 16.15
C CYS A 108 34.15 4.76 16.20
N GLU A 109 34.47 3.66 16.86
CA GLU A 109 35.85 3.23 17.02
C GLU A 109 36.51 2.81 15.69
N GLN A 110 35.74 2.39 14.69
CA GLN A 110 36.24 1.93 13.39
C GLN A 110 36.32 3.03 12.33
N CYS A 111 35.27 3.84 12.14
CA CYS A 111 35.27 4.89 11.11
C CYS A 111 35.59 6.28 11.65
N LYS A 112 35.79 6.44 12.97
CA LYS A 112 36.10 7.71 13.67
C LYS A 112 35.10 8.84 13.46
N GLN A 113 33.92 8.56 12.89
CA GLN A 113 32.81 9.51 12.76
C GLN A 113 31.90 9.50 13.99
N ARG A 114 31.24 10.63 14.29
CA ARG A 114 30.22 10.75 15.34
C ARG A 114 28.90 10.11 14.90
N CYS A 115 28.87 8.78 14.77
CA CYS A 115 27.69 8.03 14.34
C CYS A 115 27.47 6.71 15.09
N ALA A 116 28.19 6.47 16.18
CA ALA A 116 27.92 5.37 17.10
C ALA A 116 26.99 5.85 18.22
N PHE A 117 26.30 4.91 18.87
CA PHE A 117 25.34 5.16 19.95
C PHE A 117 25.51 4.08 21.00
N ASP A 118 25.69 4.45 22.26
CA ASP A 118 25.80 3.50 23.37
C ASP A 118 24.42 2.90 23.67
N ARG A 119 24.34 1.57 23.65
CA ARG A 119 23.08 0.84 23.83
C ARG A 119 22.91 0.28 25.25
N HIS A 120 23.88 0.53 26.15
CA HIS A 120 23.92 0.02 27.52
C HIS A 120 23.74 -1.51 27.62
N ASP A 121 24.17 -2.21 26.56
CA ASP A 121 24.04 -3.66 26.42
C ASP A 121 25.33 -4.20 25.81
N ASP A 122 26.22 -4.70 26.67
CA ASP A 122 27.54 -5.21 26.28
C ASP A 122 27.44 -6.43 25.36
N SER A 123 26.32 -7.18 25.40
CA SER A 123 26.08 -8.34 24.52
C SER A 123 25.98 -7.96 23.03
N LYS A 124 25.75 -6.67 22.73
CA LYS A 124 25.60 -6.16 21.36
C LYS A 124 26.86 -5.48 20.83
N LYS A 125 27.92 -5.37 21.63
CA LYS A 125 29.24 -4.94 21.17
C LYS A 125 29.84 -6.05 20.33
N VAL A 126 30.24 -5.73 19.09
CA VAL A 126 30.93 -6.69 18.24
C VAL A 126 32.42 -6.53 18.54
N ASP A 127 33.04 -7.56 19.11
CA ASP A 127 34.45 -7.55 19.52
C ASP A 127 34.78 -6.49 20.61
N GLY A 128 33.85 -6.24 21.54
CA GLY A 128 34.03 -5.26 22.63
C GLY A 128 34.04 -3.78 22.21
N LYS A 129 34.00 -3.50 20.90
CA LYS A 129 34.10 -2.15 20.33
C LYS A 129 32.74 -1.51 20.08
N LEU A 130 32.65 -0.21 20.33
CA LEU A 130 31.49 0.61 20.04
C LEU A 130 31.51 1.09 18.58
N LEU A 131 30.71 0.42 17.76
CA LEU A 131 30.68 0.63 16.31
C LEU A 131 29.38 1.31 15.85
N CYS A 132 29.48 2.16 14.84
CA CYS A 132 28.31 2.67 14.14
C CYS A 132 27.63 1.54 13.33
N TRP A 133 26.37 1.74 12.98
CA TRP A 133 25.58 0.70 12.30
C TRP A 133 26.24 0.15 11.01
N LEU A 134 26.87 1.01 10.21
CA LEU A 134 27.57 0.59 8.99
C LEU A 134 28.79 -0.27 9.31
N CYS A 135 29.60 0.14 10.29
CA CYS A 135 30.77 -0.60 10.74
C CYS A 135 30.36 -1.94 11.36
N THR A 136 29.32 -1.97 12.19
CA THR A 136 28.73 -3.21 12.70
C THR A 136 28.29 -4.14 11.56
N GLN A 137 27.61 -3.61 10.54
CA GLN A 137 27.13 -4.41 9.41
C GLN A 137 28.27 -4.94 8.55
N SER A 138 29.34 -4.16 8.36
CA SER A 138 30.56 -4.57 7.66
C SER A 138 31.30 -5.67 8.42
N LEU A 139 31.52 -5.49 9.72
CA LEU A 139 32.21 -6.46 10.58
C LEU A 139 31.44 -7.78 10.66
N LYS A 140 30.11 -7.74 10.81
CA LYS A 140 29.27 -8.96 10.76
C LYS A 140 29.42 -9.73 9.44
N ARG A 141 29.58 -9.04 8.31
CA ARG A 141 29.82 -9.70 7.01
C ARG A 141 31.20 -10.31 6.92
N ALA A 142 32.22 -9.60 7.40
CA ALA A 142 33.58 -10.13 7.45
C ALA A 142 33.61 -11.42 8.28
N LEU A 143 33.01 -11.41 9.48
CA LEU A 143 32.88 -12.58 10.34
C LEU A 143 32.09 -13.73 9.68
N ALA A 144 31.00 -13.42 8.98
CA ALA A 144 30.21 -14.44 8.26
C ALA A 144 31.01 -15.08 7.12
N ARG A 145 31.81 -14.30 6.37
CA ARG A 145 32.70 -14.83 5.33
C ARG A 145 33.78 -15.73 5.92
N THR A 146 34.38 -15.35 7.04
CA THR A 146 35.37 -16.19 7.75
C THR A 146 34.74 -17.49 8.24
N LYS A 147 33.51 -17.47 8.77
CA LYS A 147 32.77 -18.67 9.20
C LYS A 147 32.39 -19.61 8.04
N GLN A 148 32.05 -19.05 6.88
CA GLN A 148 31.81 -19.83 5.65
C GLN A 148 33.10 -20.46 5.11
N HIS A 149 34.23 -19.79 5.27
CA HIS A 149 35.53 -20.33 4.87
C HIS A 149 35.96 -21.49 5.77
N LEU A 150 35.72 -21.40 7.09
CA LEU A 150 35.99 -22.48 8.05
C LEU A 150 35.10 -23.71 7.80
N THR A 151 33.80 -23.51 7.56
CA THR A 151 32.85 -24.61 7.25
C THR A 151 33.07 -25.25 5.87
N SER A 152 33.68 -24.53 4.93
CA SER A 152 34.16 -25.06 3.65
C SER A 152 35.37 -26.00 3.84
N MET A 153 36.28 -25.67 4.75
CA MET A 153 37.45 -26.51 5.07
C MET A 153 37.05 -27.83 5.76
N ASP A 154 36.04 -27.83 6.63
CA ASP A 154 35.50 -29.06 7.23
C ASP A 154 34.81 -29.98 6.20
N LYS A 155 34.17 -29.41 5.17
CA LYS A 155 33.57 -30.20 4.08
C LYS A 155 34.62 -30.83 3.15
N HIS A 156 35.80 -30.24 3.02
CA HIS A 156 36.91 -30.85 2.28
C HIS A 156 37.56 -32.00 3.07
N LYS A 157 37.53 -31.98 4.41
CA LYS A 157 38.01 -33.10 5.24
C LYS A 157 37.08 -34.31 5.20
N HIS A 158 35.76 -34.10 5.15
CA HIS A 158 34.77 -35.17 5.06
C HIS A 158 34.55 -35.76 3.65
N ARG A 159 35.05 -35.11 2.58
CA ARG A 159 34.97 -35.62 1.19
C ARG A 159 36.15 -36.54 0.79
N SER A 160 37.17 -36.68 1.63
CA SER A 160 38.35 -37.54 1.35
C SER A 160 38.19 -39.00 1.76
N HIS A 161 37.10 -39.41 2.43
CA HIS A 161 36.94 -40.79 2.93
C HIS A 161 35.83 -41.62 2.27
N LYS A 162 35.28 -41.19 1.12
CA LYS A 162 34.24 -41.94 0.42
C LYS A 162 34.54 -42.17 -1.06
N SER A 163 35.71 -42.76 -1.33
CA SER A 163 35.99 -43.50 -2.57
C SER A 163 37.25 -44.36 -2.39
N LYS A 164 37.04 -45.63 -2.01
CA LYS A 164 37.75 -46.79 -2.57
C LYS A 164 37.09 -48.07 -2.04
N ASN A 165 36.69 -48.89 -3.01
CA ASN A 165 35.87 -50.09 -2.85
C ASN A 165 36.74 -51.28 -2.41
N SER A 166 36.14 -52.17 -1.61
CA SER A 166 36.30 -53.64 -1.60
C SER A 166 37.63 -54.25 -2.07
N HIS A 167 38.40 -54.83 -1.13
CA HIS A 167 38.75 -56.26 -1.15
C HIS A 167 39.52 -56.73 0.10
N ARG A 168 39.09 -57.89 0.62
CA ARG A 168 39.90 -59.02 1.14
C ARG A 168 40.34 -59.04 2.62
N GLU A 169 39.64 -59.92 3.34
CA GLU A 169 40.09 -60.97 4.28
C GLU A 169 41.18 -60.72 5.38
N LYS A 170 40.74 -61.08 6.60
CA LYS A 170 41.37 -61.92 7.66
C LYS A 170 42.51 -61.38 8.56
N ARG A 171 42.27 -61.67 9.86
CA ARG A 171 43.22 -61.86 10.99
C ARG A 171 43.82 -60.56 11.56
N LYS A 172 44.14 -60.41 12.84
CA LYS A 172 43.80 -60.98 14.16
C LYS A 172 44.53 -60.03 15.15
N SER A 173 43.94 -59.76 16.31
CA SER A 173 44.56 -59.48 17.63
C SER A 173 45.76 -58.51 17.76
N ASP A 174 45.58 -57.48 18.60
CA ASP A 174 46.37 -57.17 19.81
C ASP A 174 46.85 -55.71 20.02
N SER A 175 46.60 -55.29 21.27
CA SER A 175 47.39 -54.42 22.16
C SER A 175 47.52 -52.91 21.94
N MET A 176 46.99 -52.21 22.94
CA MET A 176 47.64 -51.17 23.76
C MET A 176 48.87 -50.46 23.19
N LYS A 177 48.80 -49.13 23.13
CA LYS A 177 49.56 -48.28 24.08
C LYS A 177 49.17 -46.80 23.98
N SER A 178 49.14 -46.23 25.17
CA SER A 178 48.92 -44.84 25.55
C SER A 178 50.21 -44.01 25.49
N ASN A 179 50.03 -42.72 25.79
CA ASN A 179 51.00 -41.64 26.07
C ASN A 179 51.31 -40.75 24.86
N SER A 180 51.29 -39.42 24.95
CA SER A 180 51.35 -38.52 26.12
C SER A 180 50.89 -37.12 25.72
N ASN A 181 50.12 -36.46 26.59
CA ASN A 181 50.16 -35.01 26.75
C ASN A 181 50.27 -34.74 28.25
N ASP A 182 51.38 -34.10 28.62
CA ASP A 182 51.71 -33.59 29.94
C ASP A 182 51.39 -32.09 29.96
N LEU A 183 50.73 -31.62 31.02
CA LEU A 183 51.17 -30.48 31.84
C LEU A 183 50.11 -30.19 32.91
N SER A 184 50.60 -30.25 34.14
CA SER A 184 49.85 -30.26 35.40
C SER A 184 49.67 -28.87 36.00
N LEU A 185 48.63 -28.75 36.84
CA LEU A 185 48.30 -27.65 37.74
C LEU A 185 49.40 -27.37 38.80
N GLY A 186 49.39 -26.15 39.33
CA GLY A 186 49.96 -25.78 40.63
C GLY A 186 49.20 -24.59 41.24
N ASP A 187 48.79 -24.75 42.51
CA ASP A 187 47.91 -23.88 43.31
C ASP A 187 48.64 -22.81 44.16
N THR A 188 48.05 -21.59 44.21
CA THR A 188 47.92 -20.65 45.36
C THR A 188 49.17 -20.00 46.04
N PRO A 189 49.03 -19.07 47.01
CA PRO A 189 48.56 -17.66 46.92
C PRO A 189 49.49 -16.66 47.69
N LEU A 190 49.25 -15.33 47.65
CA LEU A 190 49.39 -14.35 48.79
C LEU A 190 49.52 -12.86 48.37
N GLU A 191 48.55 -12.07 48.83
CA GLU A 191 48.59 -10.77 49.56
C GLU A 191 49.53 -9.56 49.25
N LYS A 192 48.88 -8.38 49.47
CA LYS A 192 49.37 -7.03 49.90
C LYS A 192 49.97 -6.12 48.81
N LYS A 193 49.71 -4.80 48.73
CA LYS A 193 49.28 -3.80 49.73
C LYS A 193 48.92 -2.45 49.05
N SER A 194 47.97 -1.72 49.65
CA SER A 194 47.89 -0.23 49.81
C SER A 194 47.85 0.70 48.58
N LYS A 195 47.14 1.84 48.51
CA LYS A 195 46.50 2.77 49.46
C LYS A 195 45.72 3.78 48.59
N LEU A 196 44.55 4.26 49.03
CA LEU A 196 44.25 5.70 49.19
C LEU A 196 42.92 5.86 49.95
N ASN A 197 42.89 6.86 50.84
CA ASN A 197 41.95 7.02 51.96
C ASN A 197 40.57 7.62 51.59
N PRO A 198 39.58 7.48 52.50
CA PRO A 198 38.18 7.87 52.33
C PRO A 198 37.85 9.25 52.90
N LEU A 199 36.76 9.85 52.41
CA LEU A 199 36.04 10.94 53.05
C LEU A 199 34.78 10.36 53.70
N GLN A 200 34.78 10.36 55.04
CA GLN A 200 33.65 10.04 55.91
C GLN A 200 32.65 11.21 55.94
N GLY A 201 31.37 10.86 56.04
CA GLY A 201 30.29 11.80 56.32
C GLY A 201 28.97 11.11 56.56
N LEU A 202 28.74 10.73 57.83
CA LEU A 202 27.45 10.49 58.50
C LEU A 202 26.44 9.56 57.83
N PHE A 203 26.21 8.38 58.42
CA PHE A 203 24.92 8.00 59.02
C PHE A 203 25.13 6.73 59.86
N SER A 204 25.07 6.90 61.16
CA SER A 204 24.92 5.85 62.16
C SER A 204 23.49 5.33 62.12
N GLY A 205 23.34 4.04 61.90
CA GLY A 205 22.07 3.32 61.97
C GLY A 205 22.32 1.85 61.69
N GLU A 206 22.62 1.09 62.74
CA GLU A 206 22.47 -0.37 62.72
C GLU A 206 21.02 -0.67 62.29
N LEU A 207 20.84 -1.23 61.09
CA LEU A 207 19.58 -1.80 60.65
C LEU A 207 19.68 -3.31 60.78
N ASP A 208 18.97 -3.80 61.77
CA ASP A 208 18.74 -5.21 62.05
C ASP A 208 18.12 -5.90 60.81
N PRO A 209 18.62 -7.05 60.33
CA PRO A 209 18.14 -7.69 59.09
C PRO A 209 16.72 -8.28 59.17
N ASN A 210 16.04 -8.11 60.31
CA ASN A 210 14.84 -8.86 60.68
C ASN A 210 13.60 -8.00 60.98
N SER A 211 13.52 -6.76 60.47
CA SER A 211 12.30 -5.97 60.64
C SER A 211 11.14 -6.60 59.84
N SER A 212 10.02 -6.87 60.54
CA SER A 212 8.83 -7.50 59.96
C SER A 212 8.29 -6.76 58.73
N ASP A 213 8.55 -5.46 58.66
CA ASP A 213 8.05 -4.57 57.62
C ASP A 213 8.68 -4.85 56.25
N HIS A 214 9.97 -5.22 56.20
CA HIS A 214 10.62 -5.61 54.94
C HIS A 214 10.09 -6.95 54.42
N VAL A 215 9.76 -7.88 55.32
CA VAL A 215 9.17 -9.18 54.95
C VAL A 215 7.76 -9.01 54.41
N VAL A 216 6.96 -8.13 55.02
CA VAL A 216 5.60 -7.78 54.54
C VAL A 216 5.67 -7.10 53.16
N ALA A 217 6.55 -6.12 52.98
CA ALA A 217 6.71 -5.44 51.68
C ALA A 217 7.17 -6.41 50.56
N MET A 218 8.11 -7.31 50.88
CA MET A 218 8.56 -8.34 49.94
C MET A 218 7.46 -9.34 49.58
N THR A 219 6.56 -9.66 50.52
CA THR A 219 5.42 -10.55 50.29
C THR A 219 4.37 -9.88 49.41
N GLN A 220 4.03 -8.62 49.69
CA GLN A 220 3.11 -7.82 48.86
C GLN A 220 3.63 -7.62 47.43
N LEU A 221 4.93 -7.38 47.25
CA LEU A 221 5.54 -7.29 45.92
C LEU A 221 5.47 -8.62 45.17
N LYS A 222 5.73 -9.75 45.84
CA LYS A 222 5.61 -11.10 45.24
C LYS A 222 4.17 -11.38 44.78
N GLU A 223 3.18 -11.04 45.58
CA GLU A 223 1.76 -11.17 45.21
C GLU A 223 1.39 -10.28 44.02
N THR A 224 1.91 -9.05 43.99
CA THR A 224 1.69 -8.12 42.87
C THR A 224 2.32 -8.64 41.57
N ILE A 225 3.54 -9.19 41.64
CA ILE A 225 4.22 -9.81 40.51
C ILE A 225 3.41 -11.02 40.01
N ALA A 226 2.95 -11.89 40.90
CA ALA A 226 2.13 -13.05 40.55
C ALA A 226 0.81 -12.63 39.87
N SER A 227 0.16 -11.58 40.39
CA SER A 227 -1.07 -11.01 39.81
C SER A 227 -0.84 -10.42 38.41
N LEU A 228 0.27 -9.70 38.21
CA LEU A 228 0.64 -9.15 36.91
C LEU A 228 1.01 -10.26 35.91
N GLN A 229 1.75 -11.28 36.34
CA GLN A 229 2.07 -12.44 35.50
C GLN A 229 0.80 -13.16 35.02
N LYS A 230 -0.21 -13.33 35.89
CA LYS A 230 -1.50 -13.89 35.52
C LYS A 230 -2.24 -13.04 34.49
N LYS A 231 -2.22 -11.71 34.65
CA LYS A 231 -2.81 -10.77 33.66
C LYS A 231 -2.10 -10.85 32.30
N VAL A 232 -0.77 -10.96 32.30
CA VAL A 232 0.02 -11.13 31.07
C VAL A 232 -0.37 -12.42 30.36
N GLN A 233 -0.41 -13.56 31.08
CA GLN A 233 -0.84 -14.84 30.51
C GLN A 233 -2.26 -14.79 29.92
N GLN A 234 -3.19 -14.11 30.61
CA GLN A 234 -4.55 -13.94 30.11
C GLN A 234 -4.60 -13.11 28.82
N LYS A 235 -3.78 -12.05 28.73
CA LYS A 235 -3.66 -11.22 27.52
C LYS A 235 -2.97 -11.94 26.38
N ASP A 236 -1.98 -12.77 26.65
CA ASP A 236 -1.32 -13.61 25.65
C ASP A 236 -2.29 -14.63 25.05
N MET A 237 -3.17 -15.23 25.86
CA MET A 237 -4.23 -16.12 25.37
C MET A 237 -5.26 -15.37 24.51
N GLU A 238 -5.61 -14.12 24.86
CA GLU A 238 -6.51 -13.28 24.07
C GLU A 238 -5.87 -12.83 22.73
N LEU A 239 -4.57 -12.52 22.73
CA LEU A 239 -3.82 -12.22 21.50
C LEU A 239 -3.81 -13.42 20.56
N LEU A 240 -3.55 -14.61 21.10
CA LEU A 240 -3.48 -15.84 20.33
C LEU A 240 -4.83 -16.23 19.73
N SER A 241 -5.95 -15.95 20.41
CA SER A 241 -7.29 -16.16 19.84
C SER A 241 -7.61 -15.17 18.70
N LYS A 242 -7.22 -13.90 18.86
CA LYS A 242 -7.37 -12.89 17.80
C LYS A 242 -6.50 -13.18 16.58
N ASP A 243 -5.27 -13.66 16.77
CA ASP A 243 -4.38 -14.04 15.66
C ASP A 243 -4.92 -15.23 14.85
N LYS A 244 -5.59 -16.19 15.51
CA LYS A 244 -6.32 -17.27 14.84
C LYS A 244 -7.46 -16.72 13.97
N LEU A 245 -8.29 -15.84 14.52
CA LEU A 245 -9.39 -15.22 13.78
C LEU A 245 -8.89 -14.40 12.58
N ILE A 246 -7.80 -13.63 12.75
CA ILE A 246 -7.17 -12.89 11.65
C ILE A 246 -6.70 -13.86 10.56
N THR A 247 -6.15 -15.01 10.93
CA THR A 247 -5.68 -16.01 9.97
C THR A 247 -6.84 -16.61 9.17
N GLU A 248 -7.97 -16.89 9.83
CA GLU A 248 -9.18 -17.40 9.21
C GLU A 248 -9.81 -16.38 8.25
N LEU A 249 -9.95 -15.13 8.70
CA LEU A 249 -10.43 -14.02 7.85
C LEU A 249 -9.53 -13.78 6.64
N LYS A 250 -8.20 -13.90 6.80
CA LYS A 250 -7.25 -13.80 5.68
C LYS A 250 -7.42 -14.95 4.69
N ALA A 251 -7.72 -16.17 5.16
CA ALA A 251 -7.98 -17.30 4.30
C ALA A 251 -9.27 -17.12 3.50
N GLN A 252 -10.35 -16.68 4.16
CA GLN A 252 -11.63 -16.39 3.51
C GLN A 252 -11.48 -15.29 2.45
N HIS A 253 -10.84 -14.18 2.80
CA HIS A 253 -10.57 -13.09 1.85
C HIS A 253 -9.76 -13.59 0.63
N HIS A 254 -8.81 -14.51 0.81
CA HIS A 254 -8.04 -15.06 -0.29
C HIS A 254 -8.90 -15.91 -1.24
N ASN A 255 -9.78 -16.74 -0.70
CA ASN A 255 -10.71 -17.54 -1.49
C ASN A 255 -11.64 -16.63 -2.29
N ASP A 256 -12.28 -15.67 -1.63
CA ASP A 256 -13.19 -14.70 -2.28
C ASP A 256 -12.47 -13.91 -3.38
N THR A 257 -11.23 -13.46 -3.13
CA THR A 257 -10.43 -12.75 -4.14
C THR A 257 -10.11 -13.65 -5.34
N THR A 258 -9.87 -14.93 -5.11
CA THR A 258 -9.50 -15.89 -6.16
C THR A 258 -10.71 -16.26 -7.01
N ASP A 259 -11.86 -16.44 -6.37
CA ASP A 259 -13.14 -16.69 -7.04
C ASP A 259 -13.53 -15.50 -7.91
N LEU A 260 -13.45 -14.27 -7.36
CA LEU A 260 -13.69 -13.04 -8.13
C LEU A 260 -12.75 -12.90 -9.32
N ARG A 261 -11.44 -13.18 -9.16
CA ARG A 261 -10.50 -13.15 -10.30
C ARG A 261 -10.83 -14.19 -11.37
N THR A 262 -11.30 -15.36 -10.97
CA THR A 262 -11.67 -16.43 -11.89
C THR A 262 -12.94 -16.05 -12.65
N GLU A 263 -13.92 -15.48 -11.95
CA GLU A 263 -15.16 -14.98 -12.54
C GLU A 263 -14.88 -13.83 -13.53
N MET A 264 -13.98 -12.90 -13.18
CA MET A 264 -13.52 -11.83 -14.07
C MET A 264 -12.91 -12.39 -15.36
N LYS A 265 -11.98 -13.35 -15.27
CA LYS A 265 -11.40 -14.00 -16.46
C LYS A 265 -12.45 -14.70 -17.33
N ASN A 266 -13.44 -15.34 -16.71
CA ASN A 266 -14.52 -15.99 -17.45
C ASN A 266 -15.42 -14.97 -18.16
N LYS A 267 -15.74 -13.85 -17.50
CA LYS A 267 -16.48 -12.73 -18.10
C LYS A 267 -15.69 -12.06 -19.24
N GLU A 268 -14.38 -11.89 -19.09
CA GLU A 268 -13.49 -11.38 -20.16
C GLU A 268 -13.53 -12.30 -21.38
N ARG A 269 -13.36 -13.61 -21.21
CA ARG A 269 -13.45 -14.58 -22.32
C ARG A 269 -14.83 -14.58 -22.99
N LEU A 270 -15.90 -14.45 -22.21
CA LEU A 270 -17.26 -14.36 -22.74
C LEU A 270 -17.47 -13.06 -23.53
N ASN A 271 -16.90 -11.96 -23.06
CA ASN A 271 -16.96 -10.68 -23.76
C ASN A 271 -16.13 -10.71 -25.04
N GLU A 272 -14.95 -11.32 -25.03
CA GLU A 272 -14.10 -11.48 -26.22
C GLU A 272 -14.81 -12.33 -27.29
N THR A 273 -15.44 -13.44 -26.90
CA THR A 273 -16.24 -14.26 -27.83
C THR A 273 -17.44 -13.50 -28.39
N LYS A 274 -18.18 -12.75 -27.56
CA LYS A 274 -19.28 -11.87 -28.03
C LYS A 274 -18.78 -10.76 -28.95
N PHE A 275 -17.64 -10.15 -28.64
CA PHE A 275 -17.02 -9.12 -29.46
C PHE A 275 -16.63 -9.67 -30.83
N ASN A 276 -15.98 -10.82 -30.88
CA ASN A 276 -15.60 -11.49 -32.13
C ASN A 276 -16.83 -11.88 -32.96
N LEU A 277 -17.89 -12.37 -32.31
CA LEU A 277 -19.17 -12.66 -32.97
C LEU A 277 -19.81 -11.40 -33.55
N MET A 278 -19.88 -10.32 -32.77
CA MET A 278 -20.48 -9.05 -33.20
C MET A 278 -19.65 -8.40 -34.32
N ASN A 279 -18.33 -8.43 -34.23
CA ASN A 279 -17.44 -7.92 -35.27
C ASN A 279 -17.60 -8.73 -36.58
N SER A 280 -17.75 -10.05 -36.48
CA SER A 280 -18.06 -10.91 -37.63
C SER A 280 -19.42 -10.56 -38.27
N LYS A 281 -20.44 -10.28 -37.45
CA LYS A 281 -21.75 -9.80 -37.94
C LYS A 281 -21.63 -8.44 -38.62
N ILE A 282 -20.89 -7.50 -38.04
CA ILE A 282 -20.63 -6.19 -38.64
C ILE A 282 -19.94 -6.35 -40.00
N GLN A 283 -18.92 -7.20 -40.10
CA GLN A 283 -18.23 -7.47 -41.37
C GLN A 283 -19.17 -8.08 -42.42
N ASN A 284 -20.05 -9.00 -42.02
CA ASN A 284 -21.04 -9.58 -42.94
C ASN A 284 -22.08 -8.55 -43.39
N LEU A 285 -22.59 -7.71 -42.47
CA LEU A 285 -23.51 -6.63 -42.82
C LEU A 285 -22.85 -5.58 -43.71
N LEU A 286 -21.58 -5.24 -43.50
CA LEU A 286 -20.83 -4.34 -44.38
C LEU A 286 -20.68 -4.91 -45.79
N LYS A 287 -20.46 -6.24 -45.92
CA LYS A 287 -20.45 -6.92 -47.22
C LYS A 287 -21.82 -6.88 -47.88
N GLU A 288 -22.88 -7.11 -47.12
CA GLU A 288 -24.26 -7.06 -47.61
C GLU A 288 -24.66 -5.65 -48.07
N VAL A 289 -24.34 -4.61 -47.29
CA VAL A 289 -24.49 -3.20 -47.67
C VAL A 289 -23.67 -2.86 -48.92
N ALA A 290 -22.44 -3.38 -49.05
CA ALA A 290 -21.64 -3.20 -50.26
C ALA A 290 -22.28 -3.85 -51.50
N THR A 291 -22.92 -5.01 -51.36
CA THR A 291 -23.67 -5.64 -52.46
C THR A 291 -24.95 -4.89 -52.80
N LEU A 292 -25.71 -4.44 -51.80
CA LEU A 292 -26.94 -3.67 -51.99
C LEU A 292 -26.66 -2.28 -52.57
N SER A 293 -25.57 -1.61 -52.17
CA SER A 293 -25.16 -0.31 -52.73
C SER A 293 -24.71 -0.42 -54.19
N LYS A 294 -24.09 -1.53 -54.61
CA LYS A 294 -23.80 -1.82 -56.02
C LYS A 294 -25.07 -2.03 -56.83
N SER A 295 -26.07 -2.71 -56.25
CA SER A 295 -27.40 -2.87 -56.87
C SER A 295 -28.20 -1.56 -56.92
N ALA A 296 -28.07 -0.69 -55.91
CA ALA A 296 -28.74 0.62 -55.85
C ALA A 296 -28.15 1.63 -56.87
N LYS A 297 -26.84 1.61 -57.12
CA LYS A 297 -26.19 2.44 -58.15
C LYS A 297 -26.65 2.13 -59.59
N LYS A 298 -27.26 0.97 -59.82
CA LYS A 298 -27.79 0.59 -61.14
C LYS A 298 -29.20 1.12 -61.40
N ASN A 299 -29.93 1.59 -60.37
CA ASN A 299 -31.38 1.73 -60.43
C ASN A 299 -32.00 3.09 -60.07
N ASN A 300 -31.28 4.20 -59.79
CA ASN A 300 -32.01 5.47 -59.69
C ASN A 300 -31.19 6.75 -59.93
N LYS A 301 -31.52 7.43 -61.04
CA LYS A 301 -31.46 8.89 -61.18
C LYS A 301 -32.72 9.44 -60.48
N ASN A 302 -32.56 10.50 -59.68
CA ASN A 302 -33.58 11.23 -58.92
C ASN A 302 -34.01 10.59 -57.60
N ALA A 303 -33.51 11.13 -56.48
CA ALA A 303 -34.34 11.71 -55.42
C ALA A 303 -33.46 12.22 -54.28
N ASN A 304 -33.84 13.39 -53.79
CA ASN A 304 -33.32 14.12 -52.64
C ASN A 304 -34.00 13.59 -51.35
N LEU A 305 -33.34 13.78 -50.19
CA LEU A 305 -33.86 13.86 -48.80
C LEU A 305 -33.28 12.91 -47.72
N THR A 306 -33.14 13.57 -46.55
CA THR A 306 -32.98 13.13 -45.15
C THR A 306 -31.63 12.61 -44.64
N ALA A 307 -30.76 13.56 -44.32
CA ALA A 307 -29.69 13.36 -43.33
C ALA A 307 -30.29 13.33 -41.90
N HIS A 308 -30.37 12.15 -41.29
CA HIS A 308 -30.46 12.04 -39.84
C HIS A 308 -29.08 12.37 -39.24
N ALA A 309 -28.87 13.63 -38.89
CA ALA A 309 -27.68 14.06 -38.18
C ALA A 309 -27.73 13.54 -36.74
N ASN A 310 -26.98 12.48 -36.44
CA ASN A 310 -26.58 12.13 -35.08
C ASN A 310 -25.66 13.23 -34.54
N ILE A 311 -26.25 14.31 -34.01
CA ILE A 311 -25.49 15.40 -33.39
C ILE A 311 -25.12 14.95 -31.98
N THR A 312 -23.95 14.33 -31.84
CA THR A 312 -23.17 14.45 -30.62
C THR A 312 -22.59 15.85 -30.61
N THR A 313 -23.22 16.79 -29.92
CA THR A 313 -22.64 18.13 -29.75
C THR A 313 -21.46 18.01 -28.81
N GLU A 314 -20.26 18.26 -29.33
CA GLU A 314 -19.13 18.63 -28.49
C GLU A 314 -19.58 19.77 -27.57
N LEU A 315 -19.30 19.63 -26.26
CA LEU A 315 -19.73 20.64 -25.28
C LEU A 315 -19.00 21.95 -25.55
N THR A 316 -19.74 23.05 -25.51
CA THR A 316 -19.14 24.39 -25.58
C THR A 316 -18.33 24.70 -24.31
N CYS A 317 -17.34 25.57 -24.41
CA CYS A 317 -16.56 26.07 -23.25
C CYS A 317 -17.45 26.53 -22.10
N ARG A 318 -18.55 27.24 -22.41
CA ARG A 318 -19.53 27.68 -21.40
C ARG A 318 -20.20 26.53 -20.66
N GLN A 319 -20.52 25.44 -21.35
CA GLN A 319 -21.10 24.25 -20.73
C GLN A 319 -20.07 23.50 -19.89
N ILE A 320 -18.82 23.39 -20.36
CA ILE A 320 -17.70 22.82 -19.60
C ILE A 320 -17.50 23.60 -18.29
N GLN A 321 -17.39 24.94 -18.38
CA GLN A 321 -17.31 25.83 -17.23
C GLN A 321 -18.48 25.61 -16.27
N SER A 322 -19.71 25.54 -16.80
CA SER A 322 -20.92 25.34 -15.99
C SER A 322 -20.88 24.01 -15.21
N PHE A 323 -20.41 22.92 -15.82
CA PHE A 323 -20.20 21.66 -15.11
C PHE A 323 -19.10 21.76 -14.06
N VAL A 324 -17.92 22.27 -14.42
CA VAL A 324 -16.76 22.35 -13.52
C VAL A 324 -17.02 23.29 -12.35
N ASP A 325 -17.48 24.52 -12.60
CA ASP A 325 -17.81 25.51 -11.58
C ASP A 325 -19.01 25.07 -10.75
N GLY A 326 -19.97 24.40 -11.37
CA GLY A 326 -21.11 23.79 -10.69
C GLY A 326 -20.68 22.75 -9.65
N HIS A 327 -19.73 21.89 -9.98
CA HIS A 327 -19.16 20.94 -9.02
C HIS A 327 -18.33 21.64 -7.94
N ASN A 328 -17.45 22.54 -8.34
CA ASN A 328 -16.54 23.23 -7.43
C ASN A 328 -17.28 24.13 -6.44
N SER A 329 -18.31 24.87 -6.87
CA SER A 329 -19.14 25.68 -5.97
C SER A 329 -19.83 24.82 -4.90
N ARG A 330 -20.40 23.67 -5.28
CA ARG A 330 -21.03 22.71 -4.34
C ARG A 330 -20.04 22.08 -3.37
N ARG A 331 -18.86 21.67 -3.87
CA ARG A 331 -17.75 21.18 -3.04
C ARG A 331 -17.27 22.25 -2.06
N LEU A 332 -17.25 23.52 -2.48
CA LEU A 332 -16.90 24.65 -1.63
C LEU A 332 -17.96 24.91 -0.55
N LEU A 333 -19.25 24.88 -0.87
CA LEU A 333 -20.33 24.99 0.13
C LEU A 333 -20.18 23.92 1.21
N LEU A 334 -19.86 22.68 0.81
CA LEU A 334 -19.61 21.58 1.74
C LEU A 334 -18.35 21.82 2.58
N ALA A 335 -17.26 22.31 1.97
CA ALA A 335 -16.03 22.67 2.68
C ALA A 335 -16.22 23.82 3.69
N LYS A 336 -17.18 24.71 3.44
CA LYS A 336 -17.59 25.78 4.36
C LYS A 336 -18.53 25.30 5.47
N GLY A 337 -19.15 24.13 5.32
CA GLY A 337 -20.17 23.62 6.25
C GLY A 337 -21.53 24.31 6.08
N GLU A 338 -21.82 24.82 4.88
CA GLU A 338 -23.07 25.54 4.57
C GLU A 338 -24.18 24.61 4.05
N ILE A 339 -23.93 23.30 4.01
CA ILE A 339 -24.89 22.30 3.55
C ILE A 339 -25.64 21.72 4.76
N PRO A 340 -26.98 21.84 4.83
CA PRO A 340 -27.77 21.29 5.92
C PRO A 340 -27.56 19.78 6.08
N ASN A 341 -27.49 19.33 7.33
CA ASN A 341 -27.33 17.92 7.73
C ASN A 341 -26.05 17.23 7.22
N GLN A 342 -25.06 18.00 6.73
CA GLN A 342 -23.79 17.48 6.27
C GLN A 342 -22.64 18.13 7.04
N PRO A 343 -21.68 17.35 7.58
CA PRO A 343 -20.53 17.93 8.23
C PRO A 343 -19.63 18.63 7.21
N ALA A 344 -18.93 19.67 7.66
CA ALA A 344 -18.00 20.40 6.82
C ALA A 344 -16.88 19.49 6.30
N ALA A 345 -16.59 19.57 5.01
CA ALA A 345 -15.52 18.80 4.40
C ALA A 345 -14.14 19.38 4.72
N ALA A 346 -13.28 18.52 5.25
CA ALA A 346 -11.85 18.75 5.36
C ALA A 346 -11.16 18.31 4.06
N GLU A 347 -10.14 19.08 3.65
CA GLU A 347 -9.26 18.73 2.52
C GLU A 347 -9.98 18.48 1.18
N MET A 348 -11.13 19.12 0.97
CA MET A 348 -11.88 19.00 -0.28
C MET A 348 -11.10 19.60 -1.44
N LYS A 349 -10.92 18.84 -2.52
CA LYS A 349 -10.14 19.27 -3.69
C LYS A 349 -11.03 19.87 -4.76
N PHE A 350 -10.46 20.76 -5.58
CA PHE A 350 -11.07 21.15 -6.85
C PHE A 350 -11.28 19.92 -7.75
N ILE A 351 -12.32 19.97 -8.55
CA ILE A 351 -12.50 19.15 -9.74
C ILE A 351 -11.98 19.93 -10.94
N VAL A 352 -11.25 19.24 -11.81
CA VAL A 352 -10.69 19.75 -13.07
C VAL A 352 -11.23 18.93 -14.24
N TRP A 353 -11.36 19.56 -15.40
CA TRP A 353 -11.82 18.91 -16.61
C TRP A 353 -10.78 17.92 -17.16
N ASP A 354 -11.25 16.79 -17.68
CA ASP A 354 -10.43 15.74 -18.29
C ASP A 354 -11.07 15.28 -19.61
N GLU A 355 -10.33 15.48 -20.71
CA GLU A 355 -10.80 15.22 -22.07
C GLU A 355 -11.08 13.73 -22.33
N GLU A 356 -10.33 12.82 -21.70
CA GLU A 356 -10.53 11.38 -21.86
C GLU A 356 -11.86 10.95 -21.22
N LEU A 357 -12.15 11.46 -20.02
CA LEU A 357 -13.44 11.25 -19.36
C LEU A 357 -14.60 11.86 -20.14
N ALA A 358 -14.39 13.05 -20.72
CA ALA A 358 -15.40 13.73 -21.52
C ALA A 358 -15.72 12.95 -22.80
N ALA A 359 -14.70 12.44 -23.49
CA ALA A 359 -14.88 11.59 -24.67
C ALA A 359 -15.64 10.29 -24.32
N LYS A 360 -15.30 9.64 -23.20
CA LYS A 360 -16.04 8.46 -22.71
C LYS A 360 -17.50 8.79 -22.40
N ALA A 361 -17.75 9.91 -21.72
CA ALA A 361 -19.11 10.34 -21.34
C ALA A 361 -19.95 10.69 -22.57
N ALA A 362 -19.39 11.44 -23.54
CA ALA A 362 -20.06 11.79 -24.78
C ALA A 362 -20.44 10.56 -25.60
N LYS A 363 -19.53 9.57 -25.70
CA LYS A 363 -19.80 8.29 -26.37
C LYS A 363 -20.92 7.50 -25.70
N TRP A 364 -21.02 7.53 -24.38
CA TRP A 364 -22.10 6.86 -23.67
C TRP A 364 -23.43 7.60 -23.82
N ALA A 365 -23.42 8.92 -23.65
CA ALA A 365 -24.59 9.77 -23.81
C ALA A 365 -25.21 9.65 -25.21
N SER A 366 -24.40 9.48 -26.26
CA SER A 366 -24.87 9.34 -27.65
C SER A 366 -25.75 8.12 -27.92
N ARG A 367 -25.83 7.16 -26.98
CA ARG A 367 -26.72 6.02 -27.08
C ARG A 367 -28.18 6.38 -26.79
N HIS A 368 -28.43 7.53 -26.18
CA HIS A 368 -29.76 7.99 -25.78
C HIS A 368 -30.49 6.98 -24.89
N GLU A 369 -29.75 6.36 -23.98
CA GLU A 369 -30.20 5.36 -23.01
C GLU A 369 -30.00 5.92 -21.60
N PHE A 370 -31.02 5.83 -20.75
CA PHE A 370 -30.91 6.19 -19.33
C PHE A 370 -30.45 4.97 -18.52
N ALA A 371 -29.19 4.60 -18.72
CA ALA A 371 -28.55 3.46 -18.08
C ALA A 371 -27.07 3.77 -17.82
N HIS A 372 -26.49 3.12 -16.82
CA HIS A 372 -25.07 3.26 -16.52
C HIS A 372 -24.17 2.54 -17.54
N ASN A 373 -22.99 3.09 -17.79
CA ASN A 373 -21.97 2.44 -18.59
C ASN A 373 -21.41 1.21 -17.86
N PRO A 374 -21.51 -0.01 -18.43
CA PRO A 374 -20.94 -1.20 -17.81
C PRO A 374 -19.40 -1.19 -17.78
N ASP A 375 -18.78 -0.44 -18.70
CA ASP A 375 -17.33 -0.27 -18.74
C ASP A 375 -16.92 0.91 -17.84
N ARG A 376 -16.15 0.60 -16.78
CA ARG A 376 -15.60 1.58 -15.83
C ARG A 376 -14.12 1.93 -16.09
N THR A 377 -13.55 1.48 -17.20
CA THR A 377 -12.14 1.71 -17.53
C THR A 377 -11.95 2.96 -18.39
N ILE A 378 -10.73 3.45 -18.50
CA ILE A 378 -10.32 4.50 -19.45
C ILE A 378 -9.09 4.02 -20.21
N GLY A 379 -8.89 4.49 -21.44
CA GLY A 379 -7.82 3.99 -22.30
C GLY A 379 -6.41 4.18 -21.73
N SER A 380 -6.22 5.15 -20.85
CA SER A 380 -4.96 5.41 -20.15
C SER A 380 -4.72 4.54 -18.92
N ASP A 381 -5.70 3.73 -18.49
CA ASP A 381 -5.66 2.88 -17.30
C ASP A 381 -5.25 3.60 -15.99
N ARG A 382 -5.42 4.93 -15.93
CA ARG A 382 -5.01 5.73 -14.74
C ARG A 382 -5.83 5.40 -13.50
N PHE A 383 -7.09 5.01 -13.67
CA PHE A 383 -8.05 4.69 -12.61
C PHE A 383 -9.35 4.12 -13.18
N GLU A 384 -10.19 3.53 -12.32
CA GLU A 384 -11.59 3.26 -12.64
C GLU A 384 -12.43 4.53 -12.53
N THR A 385 -13.50 4.61 -13.33
CA THR A 385 -14.39 5.77 -13.40
C THR A 385 -15.64 5.63 -12.55
N GLY A 386 -15.98 6.69 -11.84
CA GLY A 386 -17.35 6.91 -11.36
C GLY A 386 -18.21 7.51 -12.46
N GLU A 387 -19.54 7.43 -12.33
CA GLU A 387 -20.48 7.95 -13.33
C GLU A 387 -21.75 8.47 -12.67
N ASN A 388 -22.18 9.67 -13.07
CA ASN A 388 -23.54 10.16 -12.84
C ASN A 388 -24.26 10.29 -14.17
N ILE A 389 -25.54 9.91 -14.19
CA ILE A 389 -26.42 10.07 -15.35
C ILE A 389 -27.62 10.96 -15.00
N PHE A 390 -28.09 11.74 -15.96
CA PHE A 390 -29.29 12.55 -15.83
C PHE A 390 -30.08 12.51 -17.13
N TRP A 391 -31.41 12.53 -17.01
CA TRP A 391 -32.32 12.58 -18.14
C TRP A 391 -33.38 13.64 -17.89
N SER A 392 -33.70 14.37 -18.95
CA SER A 392 -34.83 15.30 -18.98
C SER A 392 -35.54 15.20 -20.31
N ALA A 393 -36.86 15.33 -20.30
CA ALA A 393 -37.69 15.44 -21.49
C ALA A 393 -38.58 16.67 -21.41
N SER A 394 -38.85 17.30 -22.55
CA SER A 394 -39.77 18.42 -22.68
C SER A 394 -40.62 18.29 -23.95
N THR A 395 -41.89 18.66 -23.85
CA THR A 395 -42.80 18.82 -25.00
C THR A 395 -42.51 20.10 -25.78
N ASP A 396 -41.85 21.09 -25.16
CA ASP A 396 -41.32 22.25 -25.87
C ASP A 396 -40.07 21.84 -26.65
N LEU A 397 -40.21 21.73 -27.98
CA LEU A 397 -39.13 21.34 -28.89
C LEU A 397 -37.96 22.34 -28.91
N SER A 398 -38.18 23.57 -28.46
CA SER A 398 -37.16 24.62 -28.36
C SER A 398 -36.30 24.49 -27.09
N TYR A 399 -36.74 23.68 -26.11
CA TYR A 399 -36.07 23.49 -24.83
C TYR A 399 -34.57 23.19 -25.00
N LYS A 400 -33.76 23.95 -24.26
CA LYS A 400 -32.31 23.81 -24.16
C LYS A 400 -31.97 23.31 -22.77
N PHE A 401 -31.18 22.24 -22.73
CA PHE A 401 -30.68 21.72 -21.47
C PHE A 401 -29.72 22.71 -20.80
N ASP A 402 -29.96 22.93 -19.50
CA ASP A 402 -29.07 23.67 -18.61
C ASP A 402 -28.31 22.68 -17.70
N PRO A 403 -26.96 22.65 -17.73
CA PRO A 403 -26.14 21.85 -16.82
C PRO A 403 -26.55 21.96 -15.35
N LYS A 404 -27.06 23.13 -14.92
CA LYS A 404 -27.53 23.36 -13.54
C LYS A 404 -28.62 22.37 -13.13
N SER A 405 -29.51 21.96 -14.03
CA SER A 405 -30.58 21.00 -13.74
C SER A 405 -30.04 19.65 -13.29
N ALA A 406 -29.02 19.12 -13.98
CA ALA A 406 -28.37 17.87 -13.59
C ALA A 406 -27.61 18.02 -12.27
N LEU A 407 -26.84 19.11 -12.13
CA LEU A 407 -26.05 19.40 -10.94
C LEU A 407 -26.92 19.56 -9.67
N ASP A 408 -28.07 20.24 -9.78
CA ASP A 408 -29.02 20.39 -8.69
C ASP A 408 -29.68 19.05 -8.35
N SER A 409 -30.11 18.29 -9.36
CA SER A 409 -30.74 16.98 -9.16
C SER A 409 -29.81 16.05 -8.38
N TRP A 410 -28.57 15.91 -8.83
CA TRP A 410 -27.59 15.05 -8.17
C TRP A 410 -27.21 15.55 -6.79
N PHE A 411 -27.00 16.86 -6.62
CA PHE A 411 -26.55 17.39 -5.34
C PHE A 411 -27.64 17.39 -4.27
N ASN A 412 -28.91 17.60 -4.64
CA ASN A 412 -30.03 17.64 -3.70
C ASN A 412 -30.26 16.31 -2.95
N GLU A 413 -29.69 15.21 -3.42
CA GLU A 413 -29.67 13.93 -2.69
C GLU A 413 -28.95 14.02 -1.33
N HIS A 414 -28.20 15.10 -1.07
CA HIS A 414 -27.64 15.40 0.27
C HIS A 414 -28.70 15.43 1.38
N LYS A 415 -29.98 15.66 1.03
CA LYS A 415 -31.11 15.68 1.98
C LYS A 415 -31.44 14.28 2.51
N ASP A 416 -31.12 13.26 1.72
CA ASP A 416 -31.39 11.86 2.02
C ASP A 416 -30.15 11.10 2.49
N PHE A 417 -28.96 11.67 2.30
CA PHE A 417 -27.71 11.10 2.76
C PHE A 417 -27.43 11.46 4.23
N SER A 418 -27.14 10.46 5.06
CA SER A 418 -26.55 10.67 6.38
C SER A 418 -25.05 10.41 6.31
N PHE A 419 -24.24 11.37 6.77
CA PHE A 419 -22.79 11.25 6.66
C PHE A 419 -22.27 10.04 7.44
N GLY A 420 -21.54 9.18 6.74
CA GLY A 420 -20.93 7.98 7.30
C GLY A 420 -20.33 7.09 6.22
N PRO A 421 -19.71 5.96 6.60
CA PRO A 421 -19.22 4.98 5.66
C PRO A 421 -20.36 4.44 4.80
N LEU A 422 -20.13 4.35 3.49
CA LEU A 422 -21.10 3.80 2.56
C LEU A 422 -21.28 2.30 2.77
N THR A 423 -22.51 1.83 2.64
CA THR A 423 -22.90 0.42 2.77
C THR A 423 -23.74 0.02 1.58
N ALA A 424 -23.90 -1.29 1.34
CA ALA A 424 -24.75 -1.78 0.26
C ALA A 424 -26.21 -1.29 0.39
N SER A 425 -26.71 -1.17 1.63
CA SER A 425 -28.09 -0.72 1.88
C SER A 425 -28.35 0.70 1.39
N HIS A 426 -27.33 1.58 1.37
CA HIS A 426 -27.47 2.92 0.82
C HIS A 426 -27.82 2.92 -0.68
N PHE A 427 -27.33 1.94 -1.43
CA PHE A 427 -27.55 1.82 -2.89
C PHE A 427 -28.72 0.88 -3.25
N GLN A 428 -29.28 0.19 -2.26
CA GLN A 428 -30.48 -0.65 -2.41
C GLN A 428 -31.76 0.07 -1.95
N SER A 429 -31.62 1.22 -1.30
CA SER A 429 -32.76 2.01 -0.84
C SER A 429 -33.48 2.69 -2.02
N SER A 430 -34.75 3.03 -1.84
CA SER A 430 -35.51 3.83 -2.83
C SER A 430 -34.98 5.26 -2.97
N LYS A 431 -34.21 5.74 -1.98
CA LYS A 431 -33.59 7.06 -2.00
C LYS A 431 -32.26 7.00 -2.72
N MET A 432 -32.15 7.77 -3.80
CA MET A 432 -30.90 7.91 -4.53
C MET A 432 -29.97 8.84 -3.75
N ILE A 433 -28.77 8.35 -3.42
CA ILE A 433 -27.71 9.14 -2.78
C ILE A 433 -26.39 9.09 -3.54
N GLY A 434 -26.28 8.16 -4.50
CA GLY A 434 -25.02 7.83 -5.15
C GLY A 434 -24.49 8.94 -6.06
N HIS A 435 -25.39 9.79 -6.59
CA HIS A 435 -24.96 10.90 -7.41
C HIS A 435 -24.36 12.00 -6.54
N TYR A 436 -24.99 12.33 -5.41
CA TYR A 436 -24.44 13.29 -4.46
C TYR A 436 -23.09 12.83 -3.93
N THR A 437 -22.99 11.59 -3.43
CA THR A 437 -21.74 11.10 -2.83
C THR A 437 -20.59 11.09 -3.83
N GLN A 438 -20.87 10.83 -5.11
CA GLN A 438 -19.87 10.95 -6.17
C GLN A 438 -19.44 12.39 -6.44
N MET A 439 -20.36 13.36 -6.48
CA MET A 439 -20.03 14.78 -6.67
C MET A 439 -19.11 15.30 -5.56
N VAL A 440 -19.36 14.86 -4.32
CA VAL A 440 -18.59 15.26 -3.14
C VAL A 440 -17.47 14.29 -2.76
N TRP A 441 -17.13 13.35 -3.66
CA TRP A 441 -16.05 12.41 -3.40
C TRP A 441 -14.70 13.14 -3.42
N SER A 442 -14.06 13.22 -2.27
CA SER A 442 -12.84 14.01 -2.07
C SER A 442 -11.67 13.60 -2.96
N ASN A 443 -11.60 12.31 -3.31
CA ASN A 443 -10.55 11.76 -4.17
C ASN A 443 -10.86 11.88 -5.67
N SER A 444 -12.11 12.15 -6.06
CA SER A 444 -12.45 12.42 -7.45
C SER A 444 -12.05 13.87 -7.76
N ILE A 445 -11.03 14.00 -8.61
CA ILE A 445 -10.41 15.29 -8.96
C ILE A 445 -10.54 15.60 -10.46
N TYR A 446 -10.83 14.61 -11.30
CA TYR A 446 -11.06 14.75 -12.73
C TYR A 446 -12.55 14.57 -13.04
N LEU A 447 -13.08 15.37 -13.95
CA LEU A 447 -14.45 15.31 -14.44
C LEU A 447 -14.45 15.42 -15.97
N GLY A 448 -15.28 14.61 -16.61
CA GLY A 448 -15.61 14.80 -18.02
C GLY A 448 -17.06 14.43 -18.28
N CYS A 449 -17.79 15.34 -18.92
CA CYS A 449 -19.22 15.18 -19.17
C CYS A 449 -19.53 15.12 -20.67
N GLY A 450 -20.65 14.48 -21.00
CA GLY A 450 -21.21 14.39 -22.33
C GLY A 450 -22.71 14.62 -22.28
N VAL A 451 -23.24 15.35 -23.26
CA VAL A 451 -24.66 15.62 -23.40
C VAL A 451 -25.09 15.21 -24.81
N SER A 452 -26.19 14.47 -24.89
CA SER A 452 -26.82 14.14 -26.17
C SER A 452 -28.28 14.59 -26.18
N LYS A 453 -28.77 14.96 -27.37
CA LYS A 453 -30.15 15.36 -27.61
C LYS A 453 -30.80 14.35 -28.56
N ALA A 454 -31.99 13.87 -28.22
CA ALA A 454 -32.82 13.06 -29.11
C ALA A 454 -34.25 13.60 -29.12
N GLN A 455 -34.94 13.47 -30.25
CA GLN A 455 -36.40 13.63 -30.29
C GLN A 455 -37.04 12.25 -30.27
N LYS A 456 -37.85 11.97 -29.24
CA LYS A 456 -38.56 10.69 -29.06
C LYS A 456 -39.98 11.00 -28.59
N ASN A 457 -40.97 10.35 -29.19
CA ASN A 457 -42.39 10.49 -28.83
C ASN A 457 -42.88 11.96 -28.80
N GLY A 458 -42.46 12.78 -29.77
CA GLY A 458 -42.84 14.19 -29.84
C GLY A 458 -42.18 15.09 -28.78
N MET A 459 -41.26 14.56 -27.97
CA MET A 459 -40.53 15.32 -26.95
C MET A 459 -39.05 15.44 -27.29
N VAL A 460 -38.44 16.56 -26.93
CA VAL A 460 -36.98 16.69 -26.88
C VAL A 460 -36.47 16.07 -25.58
N ASN A 461 -35.55 15.14 -25.71
CA ASN A 461 -34.90 14.41 -24.63
C ASN A 461 -33.43 14.81 -24.59
N TYR A 462 -32.92 15.07 -23.39
CA TYR A 462 -31.49 15.23 -23.15
C TYR A 462 -31.00 14.10 -22.23
N TYR A 463 -29.87 13.50 -22.61
CA TYR A 463 -29.17 12.50 -21.81
C TYR A 463 -27.81 13.06 -21.46
N VAL A 464 -27.51 13.09 -20.17
CA VAL A 464 -26.30 13.67 -19.61
C VAL A 464 -25.55 12.58 -18.88
N VAL A 465 -24.26 12.47 -19.15
CA VAL A 465 -23.35 11.54 -18.49
C VAL A 465 -22.18 12.38 -17.99
N CYS A 466 -21.78 12.21 -16.74
CA CYS A 466 -20.55 12.78 -16.19
C CYS A 466 -19.72 11.66 -15.57
N ASN A 467 -18.51 11.48 -16.08
CA ASN A 467 -17.54 10.53 -15.54
C ASN A 467 -16.57 11.23 -14.59
N TYR A 468 -16.19 10.53 -13.52
CA TYR A 468 -15.35 11.03 -12.44
C TYR A 468 -14.10 10.18 -12.29
N GLY A 469 -12.96 10.84 -12.06
CA GLY A 469 -11.65 10.20 -11.98
C GLY A 469 -10.80 10.67 -10.79
N PRO A 470 -10.21 9.75 -10.02
CA PRO A 470 -10.67 8.38 -9.80
C PRO A 470 -12.15 8.30 -9.38
N GLY A 471 -12.82 7.19 -9.68
CA GLY A 471 -14.18 6.93 -9.26
C GLY A 471 -14.35 6.87 -7.74
N GLY A 472 -15.55 7.19 -7.27
CA GLY A 472 -15.91 7.20 -5.86
C GLY A 472 -16.87 6.08 -5.46
N ASN A 473 -17.62 6.33 -4.39
CA ASN A 473 -18.67 5.44 -3.87
C ASN A 473 -18.18 4.05 -3.41
N TYR A 474 -16.96 3.97 -2.91
CA TYR A 474 -16.43 2.72 -2.35
C TYR A 474 -17.13 2.36 -1.04
N LEU A 475 -17.57 1.11 -0.94
CA LEU A 475 -18.17 0.57 0.28
C LEU A 475 -17.15 0.59 1.44
N GLY A 476 -17.63 0.90 2.64
CA GLY A 476 -16.83 1.06 3.84
C GLY A 476 -16.06 2.39 3.92
N GLN A 477 -16.16 3.26 2.91
CA GLN A 477 -15.49 4.57 2.91
C GLN A 477 -16.51 5.71 3.02
N THR A 478 -16.07 6.83 3.59
CA THR A 478 -16.83 8.09 3.58
C THR A 478 -16.52 8.89 2.31
N PRO A 479 -17.47 9.69 1.79
CA PRO A 479 -17.22 10.49 0.59
C PRO A 479 -16.10 11.52 0.75
N TYR A 480 -15.95 12.05 1.96
CA TYR A 480 -14.91 13.01 2.32
C TYR A 480 -14.55 12.87 3.79
N ILE A 481 -13.49 13.55 4.19
CA ILE A 481 -13.04 13.61 5.58
C ILE A 481 -13.82 14.71 6.30
N ALA A 482 -14.46 14.39 7.41
CA ALA A 482 -15.07 15.38 8.30
C ALA A 482 -14.32 15.34 9.64
N ASN A 483 -13.57 16.40 9.95
CA ASN A 483 -12.80 16.50 11.19
C ASN A 483 -13.35 17.57 12.17
N GLY A 484 -14.58 18.03 11.93
CA GLY A 484 -15.25 19.06 12.74
C GLY A 484 -14.76 20.49 12.49
N LYS A 485 -13.82 20.73 11.57
CA LYS A 485 -13.35 22.07 11.20
C LYS A 485 -13.63 22.36 9.73
N ALA A 486 -14.37 23.45 9.46
CA ALA A 486 -14.59 23.92 8.09
C ALA A 486 -13.27 24.43 7.49
N SER A 487 -12.84 23.82 6.38
CA SER A 487 -11.65 24.29 5.65
C SER A 487 -11.92 25.62 4.93
N ARG A 488 -13.19 25.89 4.58
CA ARG A 488 -13.69 27.11 3.90
C ARG A 488 -13.03 27.42 2.55
N LYS A 489 -12.20 26.50 2.04
CA LYS A 489 -11.48 26.61 0.76
C LYS A 489 -11.35 25.24 0.12
N LEU A 490 -11.17 25.24 -1.19
CA LEU A 490 -10.79 24.05 -1.94
C LEU A 490 -9.28 23.96 -2.09
N MET A 491 -8.76 22.72 -2.08
CA MET A 491 -7.35 22.43 -2.33
C MET A 491 -7.12 22.17 -3.81
N CYS A 492 -6.05 22.74 -4.36
CA CYS A 492 -5.65 22.45 -5.73
C CYS A 492 -5.05 21.03 -5.81
N PRO A 493 -5.63 20.08 -6.58
CA PRO A 493 -5.15 18.70 -6.63
C PRO A 493 -3.98 18.49 -7.59
N ILE A 494 -3.72 19.46 -8.47
CA ILE A 494 -2.69 19.42 -9.51
C ILE A 494 -1.71 20.57 -9.31
N SER A 495 -0.62 20.60 -10.09
CA SER A 495 0.39 21.67 -9.99
C SER A 495 -0.15 23.05 -10.35
N ASP A 496 -1.21 23.11 -11.17
CA ASP A 496 -1.77 24.36 -11.67
C ASP A 496 -3.30 24.29 -11.80
N CYS A 497 -4.01 24.97 -10.91
CA CYS A 497 -5.47 25.10 -10.97
C CYS A 497 -5.93 26.35 -11.72
N SER A 498 -5.06 27.04 -12.45
CA SER A 498 -5.49 28.10 -13.37
C SER A 498 -6.19 27.54 -14.61
N ARG A 499 -5.96 26.26 -14.95
CA ARG A 499 -6.56 25.55 -16.09
C ARG A 499 -7.59 24.51 -15.66
N LEU A 500 -8.68 24.95 -15.03
CA LEU A 500 -9.74 24.04 -14.57
C LEU A 500 -10.54 23.40 -15.71
N TYR A 501 -10.53 23.99 -16.91
CA TYR A 501 -11.46 23.66 -17.99
C TYR A 501 -10.86 22.85 -19.14
N GLY A 502 -9.60 22.41 -19.00
CA GLY A 502 -8.87 21.68 -20.04
C GLY A 502 -8.33 22.58 -21.15
N ASP A 503 -7.64 22.00 -22.14
CA ASP A 503 -6.96 22.77 -23.19
C ASP A 503 -7.92 23.39 -24.23
N LYS A 504 -9.18 22.95 -24.24
CA LYS A 504 -10.20 23.44 -25.17
C LYS A 504 -10.91 24.71 -24.70
N CYS A 505 -10.69 25.16 -23.46
CA CYS A 505 -11.46 26.23 -22.84
C CYS A 505 -10.59 27.27 -22.11
#